data_AF-A0A2W2DLZ2-F1
#
_entry.id   AF-A0A2W2DLZ2-F1
#
_cell.length_a   1.000
_cell.length_b   1.000
_cell.length_c   1.000
_cell.angle_alpha   90.00
_cell.angle_beta   90.00
_cell.angle_gamma   90.00
#
_symmetry.space_group_name_H-M   'P 1'
#
loop_
_entity.id
_entity.type
_entity.pdbx_description
1 polymer ?
#
loop_
_entity_poly.entity_id
_entity_poly.type
_entity_poly.pdbx_seq_one_letter_code
_entity_poly.pdbx_strand_id
1 'polypeptide(L)'
;MERTDHTARVLYEVARERSRQDAKFGPQNHPDGTGPRQAIAIGIGHMGEIADQMRRATNAAAGRLPGLEHHGPLTWRHVLLEEVFEALAEDDPAKLRTELVQVAATATVWIEAIDRRLAKLAAEGTPA
;
A
#
# COMPACT_ATOMS: atom_id res chain seq x y z
N MET A 1 18.02 -18.93 -3.74
CA MET A 1 17.59 -18.50 -5.09
C MET A 1 16.07 -18.22 -5.11
N GLU A 2 15.47 -17.77 -4.01
CA GLU A 2 14.04 -18.04 -3.70
C GLU A 2 13.15 -16.80 -3.53
N ARG A 3 13.69 -15.64 -3.13
CA ARG A 3 12.91 -14.39 -2.95
C ARG A 3 12.80 -13.55 -4.22
N THR A 4 13.91 -13.37 -4.94
CA THR A 4 13.96 -12.55 -6.16
C THR A 4 13.08 -13.12 -7.28
N ASP A 5 12.96 -14.45 -7.35
CA ASP A 5 12.11 -15.15 -8.31
C ASP A 5 10.61 -14.96 -8.00
N HIS A 6 10.24 -14.95 -6.71
CA HIS A 6 8.86 -14.68 -6.29
C HIS A 6 8.44 -13.25 -6.61
N THR A 7 9.27 -12.26 -6.27
CA THR A 7 9.00 -10.85 -6.62
C THR A 7 8.85 -10.68 -8.13
N ALA A 8 9.71 -11.31 -8.93
CA ALA A 8 9.61 -11.25 -10.40
C ALA A 8 8.26 -11.80 -10.91
N ARG A 9 7.76 -12.90 -10.34
CA ARG A 9 6.43 -13.43 -10.68
C ARG A 9 5.30 -12.45 -10.35
N VAL A 10 5.30 -11.86 -9.15
CA VAL A 10 4.26 -10.89 -8.75
C VAL A 10 4.31 -9.65 -9.65
N LEU A 11 5.51 -9.13 -9.95
CA LEU A 11 5.66 -8.00 -10.86
C LEU A 11 5.19 -8.30 -12.29
N TYR A 12 5.36 -9.54 -12.76
CA TYR A 12 4.80 -9.98 -14.03
C TYR A 12 3.26 -9.97 -14.01
N GLU A 13 2.63 -10.40 -12.92
CA GLU A 13 1.17 -10.32 -12.75
C GLU A 13 0.67 -8.86 -12.75
N VAL A 14 1.39 -7.96 -12.07
CA VAL A 14 1.10 -6.52 -12.07
C VAL A 14 1.24 -5.93 -13.48
N ALA A 15 2.31 -6.27 -14.20
CA ALA A 15 2.53 -5.82 -15.58
C ALA A 15 1.40 -6.27 -16.52
N ARG A 16 0.97 -7.54 -16.40
CA ARG A 16 -0.18 -8.06 -17.15
C ARG A 16 -1.46 -7.30 -16.84
N GLU A 17 -1.70 -6.97 -15.58
CA GLU A 17 -2.88 -6.19 -15.21
C GLU A 17 -2.81 -4.78 -15.79
N ARG A 18 -1.64 -4.12 -15.78
CA ARG A 18 -1.47 -2.83 -16.45
C ARG A 18 -1.75 -2.94 -17.95
N SER A 19 -1.30 -3.99 -18.63
CA SER A 19 -1.65 -4.21 -20.04
C SER A 19 -3.16 -4.37 -20.27
N ARG A 20 -3.88 -5.04 -19.38
CA ARG A 20 -5.35 -5.13 -19.47
C ARG A 20 -6.04 -3.78 -19.26
N GLN A 21 -5.57 -3.00 -18.29
CA GLN A 21 -6.07 -1.64 -18.08
C GLN A 21 -5.83 -0.77 -19.32
N ASP A 22 -4.69 -0.92 -19.98
CA ASP A 22 -4.37 -0.18 -21.21
C ASP A 22 -5.31 -0.56 -22.36
N ALA A 23 -5.53 -1.85 -22.57
CA ALA A 23 -6.46 -2.33 -23.57
C ALA A 23 -7.91 -1.88 -23.30
N LYS A 24 -8.29 -1.72 -22.02
CA LYS A 24 -9.65 -1.35 -21.61
C LYS A 24 -9.90 0.16 -21.65
N PHE A 25 -8.94 0.95 -21.20
CA PHE A 25 -9.13 2.39 -20.95
C PHE A 25 -8.26 3.30 -21.82
N GLY A 26 -7.27 2.74 -22.53
CA GLY A 26 -6.29 3.50 -23.29
C GLY A 26 -5.40 4.39 -22.39
N PRO A 27 -4.72 5.40 -22.98
CA PRO A 27 -3.93 6.36 -22.23
C PRO A 27 -4.77 7.11 -21.20
N GLN A 28 -4.24 7.25 -19.98
CA GLN A 28 -4.89 7.98 -18.87
C GLN A 28 -3.97 9.13 -18.44
N ASN A 29 -4.39 10.37 -18.69
CA ASN A 29 -3.63 11.59 -18.39
C ASN A 29 -4.43 12.49 -17.43
N HIS A 30 -4.85 11.93 -16.31
CA HIS A 30 -5.60 12.67 -15.28
C HIS A 30 -4.66 13.59 -14.50
N PRO A 31 -5.14 14.75 -14.00
CA PRO A 31 -4.37 15.54 -13.04
C PRO A 31 -4.18 14.76 -11.74
N ASP A 32 -3.06 14.97 -11.06
CA ASP A 32 -2.69 14.20 -9.86
C ASP A 32 -3.74 14.33 -8.75
N GLY A 33 -4.24 15.55 -8.50
CA GLY A 33 -5.24 15.80 -7.46
C GLY A 33 -4.73 15.49 -6.05
N THR A 34 -3.41 15.50 -5.84
CA THR A 34 -2.73 15.25 -4.57
C THR A 34 -2.28 16.55 -3.91
N GLY A 35 -1.84 16.44 -2.66
CA GLY A 35 -1.25 17.53 -1.89
C GLY A 35 -1.88 17.70 -0.52
N PRO A 36 -1.19 18.36 0.42
CA PRO A 36 -1.53 18.29 1.84
C PRO A 36 -2.84 18.99 2.18
N ARG A 37 -3.27 19.96 1.35
CA ARG A 37 -4.53 20.71 1.50
C ARG A 37 -5.70 20.12 0.69
N GLN A 38 -5.47 19.04 -0.05
CA GLN A 38 -6.56 18.38 -0.77
C GLN A 38 -7.56 17.82 0.25
N ALA A 39 -8.84 18.17 0.10
CA ALA A 39 -9.90 17.67 0.95
C ALA A 39 -10.44 16.34 0.41
N ILE A 40 -10.75 15.40 1.31
CA ILE A 40 -11.59 14.25 0.98
C ILE A 40 -13.06 14.71 0.92
N ALA A 41 -13.77 14.36 -0.16
CA ALA A 41 -15.14 14.81 -0.45
C ALA A 41 -16.17 14.53 0.65
N ILE A 42 -15.84 13.69 1.65
CA ILE A 42 -16.69 13.36 2.81
C ILE A 42 -16.37 14.19 4.07
N GLY A 43 -15.59 15.27 3.97
CA GLY A 43 -15.43 16.27 5.04
C GLY A 43 -14.57 15.81 6.23
N ILE A 44 -13.69 14.82 6.04
CA ILE A 44 -12.92 14.17 7.11
C ILE A 44 -11.60 14.91 7.43
N GLY A 45 -11.30 16.01 6.74
CA GLY A 45 -10.06 16.79 6.90
C GLY A 45 -9.24 16.83 5.60
N HIS A 46 -8.03 17.37 5.70
CA HIS A 46 -7.10 17.46 4.57
C HIS A 46 -6.16 16.25 4.49
N MET A 47 -5.62 15.93 3.30
CA MET A 47 -4.75 14.76 3.11
C MET A 47 -3.55 14.72 4.05
N GLY A 48 -2.91 15.86 4.34
CA GLY A 48 -1.78 15.89 5.27
C GLY A 48 -2.17 15.43 6.69
N GLU A 49 -3.33 15.86 7.18
CA GLU A 49 -3.85 15.46 8.49
C GLU A 49 -4.19 13.96 8.54
N ILE A 50 -4.70 13.42 7.43
CA ILE A 50 -5.05 12.01 7.32
C ILE A 50 -3.79 11.15 7.21
N ALA A 51 -2.80 11.57 6.43
CA ALA A 51 -1.50 10.90 6.34
C ALA A 51 -0.83 10.79 7.72
N ASP A 52 -0.81 11.89 8.48
CA ASP A 52 -0.28 11.89 9.84
C ASP A 52 -1.04 10.93 10.78
N GLN A 53 -2.37 10.85 10.65
CA GLN A 53 -3.19 9.92 11.41
C GLN A 53 -2.89 8.45 11.05
N MET A 54 -2.71 8.13 9.77
CA MET A 54 -2.37 6.78 9.32
C MET A 54 -0.98 6.35 9.81
N ARG A 55 0.02 7.24 9.69
CA ARG A 55 1.37 7.02 10.25
C ARG A 55 1.33 6.78 11.75
N ARG A 56 0.55 7.56 12.51
CA ARG A 56 0.36 7.36 13.95
C ARG A 56 -0.31 6.01 14.25
N ALA A 57 -1.35 5.65 13.50
CA ALA A 57 -2.04 4.37 13.66
C ALA A 57 -1.10 3.17 13.39
N THR A 58 -0.30 3.23 12.32
CA THR A 58 0.72 2.20 12.06
C THR A 58 1.75 2.12 13.17
N ASN A 59 2.28 3.25 13.63
CA ASN A 59 3.27 3.27 14.71
C ASN A 59 2.69 2.75 16.04
N ALA A 60 1.44 3.08 16.36
CA ALA A 60 0.75 2.52 17.52
C ALA A 60 0.61 1.00 17.40
N ALA A 61 0.11 0.50 16.26
CA ALA A 61 -0.07 -0.93 16.03
C ALA A 61 1.27 -1.71 15.99
N ALA A 62 2.36 -1.05 15.59
CA ALA A 62 3.71 -1.59 15.64
C ALA A 62 4.35 -1.52 17.04
N GLY A 63 3.65 -1.00 18.06
CA GLY A 63 4.18 -0.82 19.41
C GLY A 63 5.28 0.24 19.51
N ARG A 64 5.37 1.15 18.53
CA ARG A 64 6.39 2.21 18.46
C ARG A 64 5.94 3.52 19.13
N LEU A 65 4.72 3.57 19.68
CA LEU A 65 4.22 4.71 20.45
C LEU A 65 4.00 4.32 21.91
N PRO A 66 4.84 4.80 22.85
CA PRO A 66 4.65 4.58 24.27
C PRO A 66 3.34 5.21 24.77
N GLY A 67 2.59 4.51 25.63
CA GLY A 67 1.43 5.06 26.32
C GLY A 67 0.10 5.03 25.54
N LEU A 68 0.09 4.52 24.31
CA LEU A 68 -1.14 4.12 23.62
C LEU A 68 -1.38 2.64 23.89
N GLU A 69 -2.58 2.29 24.37
CA GLU A 69 -3.00 0.90 24.50
C GLU A 69 -2.85 0.22 23.12
N HIS A 70 -2.23 -0.97 23.08
CA HIS A 70 -2.04 -1.70 21.83
C HIS A 70 -3.39 -1.89 21.12
N HIS A 71 -3.64 -1.15 20.03
CA HIS A 71 -4.87 -1.19 19.24
C HIS A 71 -4.99 -2.47 18.37
N GLY A 72 -4.49 -3.60 18.86
CA GLY A 72 -4.34 -4.84 18.12
C GLY A 72 -3.01 -4.93 17.34
N PRO A 73 -2.79 -6.04 16.63
CA PRO A 73 -1.54 -6.27 15.91
C PRO A 73 -1.40 -5.31 14.72
N LEU A 74 -0.15 -5.00 14.36
CA LEU A 74 0.15 -4.42 13.05
C LEU A 74 -0.41 -5.31 11.94
N THR A 75 -1.09 -4.70 10.96
CA THR A 75 -1.68 -5.41 9.84
C THR A 75 -1.23 -4.77 8.54
N TRP A 76 -1.27 -5.52 7.45
CA TRP A 76 -0.98 -4.97 6.12
C TRP A 76 -1.90 -3.82 5.71
N ARG A 77 -3.13 -3.75 6.25
CA ARG A 77 -4.03 -2.60 6.06
C ARG A 77 -3.42 -1.32 6.63
N HIS A 78 -2.80 -1.37 7.81
CA HIS A 78 -2.13 -0.20 8.40
C HIS A 78 -1.00 0.28 7.49
N VAL A 79 -0.11 -0.64 7.10
CA VAL A 79 1.05 -0.33 6.26
C VAL A 79 0.63 0.21 4.89
N LEU A 80 -0.34 -0.41 4.21
CA LEU A 80 -0.78 0.06 2.89
C LEU A 80 -1.46 1.43 2.97
N LEU A 81 -2.32 1.66 3.97
CA LEU A 81 -2.99 2.96 4.10
C LEU A 81 -2.01 4.08 4.41
N GLU A 82 -0.98 3.84 5.21
CA GLU A 82 0.08 4.82 5.44
C GLU A 82 0.74 5.26 4.13
N GLU A 83 1.27 4.33 3.34
CA GLU A 83 1.93 4.65 2.07
C GLU A 83 0.98 5.36 1.08
N VAL A 84 -0.28 4.91 1.01
CA VAL A 84 -1.28 5.53 0.13
C VAL A 84 -1.56 6.98 0.54
N PHE A 85 -1.77 7.23 1.84
CA PHE A 85 -2.09 8.58 2.29
C PHE A 85 -0.86 9.50 2.31
N GLU A 86 0.36 8.98 2.47
CA GLU A 86 1.59 9.73 2.24
C GLU A 86 1.70 10.18 0.78
N ALA A 87 1.48 9.26 -0.18
CA ALA A 87 1.44 9.62 -1.60
C ALA A 87 0.35 10.66 -1.92
N LEU A 88 -0.87 10.49 -1.41
CA LEU A 88 -1.97 11.43 -1.68
C LEU A 88 -1.76 12.82 -1.06
N ALA A 89 -0.93 12.92 -0.02
CA ALA A 89 -0.60 14.19 0.62
C ALA A 89 0.58 14.92 -0.04
N GLU A 90 1.27 14.31 -1.01
CA GLU A 90 2.44 14.89 -1.68
C GLU A 90 2.04 15.79 -2.86
N ASP A 91 2.65 16.97 -2.99
CA ASP A 91 2.41 17.95 -4.05
C ASP A 91 3.61 18.19 -4.98
N ASP A 92 4.80 17.69 -4.63
CA ASP A 92 5.96 17.63 -5.51
C ASP A 92 5.90 16.39 -6.43
N PRO A 93 5.91 16.54 -7.76
CA PRO A 93 5.77 15.41 -8.67
C PRO A 93 6.88 14.35 -8.58
N ALA A 94 8.11 14.74 -8.24
CA ALA A 94 9.23 13.80 -8.15
C ALA A 94 9.12 12.94 -6.88
N LYS A 95 8.71 13.57 -5.78
CA LYS A 95 8.39 12.86 -4.54
C LYS A 95 7.14 12.00 -4.68
N LEU A 96 6.07 12.52 -5.28
CA LEU A 96 4.84 11.76 -5.54
C LEU A 96 5.14 10.48 -6.32
N ARG A 97 5.97 10.55 -7.36
CA ARG A 97 6.41 9.35 -8.10
C ARG A 97 7.12 8.35 -7.18
N THR A 98 7.94 8.82 -6.24
CA THR A 98 8.67 7.97 -5.29
C THR A 98 7.71 7.28 -4.32
N GLU A 99 6.77 8.03 -3.74
CA GLU A 99 5.75 7.49 -2.85
C GLU A 99 4.83 6.49 -3.58
N LEU A 100 4.43 6.76 -4.83
CA LEU A 100 3.65 5.81 -5.63
C LEU A 100 4.41 4.50 -5.91
N VAL A 101 5.73 4.56 -6.06
CA VAL A 101 6.58 3.36 -6.14
C VAL A 101 6.58 2.61 -4.81
N GLN A 102 6.64 3.30 -3.67
CA GLN A 102 6.53 2.68 -2.36
C GLN A 102 5.16 2.00 -2.16
N VAL A 103 4.06 2.64 -2.55
CA VAL A 103 2.71 2.03 -2.55
C VAL A 103 2.69 0.73 -3.36
N ALA A 104 3.24 0.75 -4.57
CA ALA A 104 3.31 -0.44 -5.42
C ALA A 104 4.18 -1.56 -4.81
N ALA A 105 5.32 -1.20 -4.21
CA ALA A 105 6.19 -2.13 -3.50
C ALA A 105 5.48 -2.75 -2.27
N THR A 106 4.75 -1.95 -1.50
CA THR A 106 3.98 -2.38 -0.33
C THR A 106 2.84 -3.33 -0.72
N ALA A 107 2.13 -3.05 -1.81
CA ALA A 107 1.13 -3.98 -2.36
C ALA A 107 1.79 -5.29 -2.82
N THR A 108 2.94 -5.22 -3.48
CA THR A 108 3.70 -6.39 -3.96
C THR A 108 4.10 -7.29 -2.79
N VAL A 109 4.73 -6.75 -1.74
CA VAL A 109 5.16 -7.56 -0.59
C VAL A 109 3.97 -8.11 0.20
N TRP A 110 2.82 -7.44 0.19
CA TRP A 110 1.60 -7.99 0.79
C TRP A 110 1.08 -9.20 0.00
N ILE A 111 1.05 -9.15 -1.33
CA ILE A 111 0.74 -10.32 -2.19
C ILE A 111 1.69 -11.46 -1.88
N GLU A 112 2.99 -11.20 -1.84
CA GLU A 112 3.96 -12.24 -1.50
C GLU A 112 3.73 -12.82 -0.09
N ALA A 113 3.30 -12.00 0.87
CA ALA A 113 2.95 -12.48 2.20
C ALA A 113 1.69 -13.33 2.21
N ILE A 114 0.71 -13.10 1.33
CA ILE A 114 -0.42 -13.99 1.09
C ILE A 114 0.10 -15.33 0.55
N ASP A 115 0.89 -15.30 -0.52
CA ASP A 115 1.41 -16.51 -1.16
C ASP A 115 2.20 -17.40 -0.20
N ARG A 116 3.07 -16.80 0.63
CA ARG A 116 3.81 -17.56 1.66
C ARG A 116 2.89 -18.24 2.67
N ARG A 117 1.81 -17.56 3.09
CA ARG A 117 0.82 -18.14 4.02
C ARG A 117 0.08 -19.31 3.38
N LEU A 118 -0.32 -19.17 2.11
CA LEU A 118 -1.01 -20.23 1.37
C LEU A 118 -0.09 -21.43 1.11
N ALA A 119 1.17 -21.20 0.74
CA ALA A 119 2.16 -22.27 0.57
C ALA A 119 2.39 -23.04 1.87
N LYS A 120 2.46 -22.33 3.02
CA LYS A 120 2.56 -22.95 4.34
C LYS A 120 1.35 -23.82 4.65
N LEU A 121 0.13 -23.30 4.45
CA LEU A 121 -1.11 -24.06 4.68
C LEU A 121 -1.20 -25.32 3.82
N ALA A 122 -0.81 -25.22 2.55
CA ALA A 122 -0.77 -26.36 1.63
C ALA A 122 0.26 -27.43 2.07
N ALA A 123 1.43 -27.01 2.57
CA ALA A 123 2.46 -27.91 3.08
C ALA A 123 2.05 -28.62 4.39
N GLU A 124 1.23 -27.96 5.22
CA GLU A 124 0.76 -28.49 6.50
C GLU A 124 -0.45 -29.44 6.37
N GLY A 125 -0.95 -29.67 5.14
CA GLY A 125 -2.02 -30.63 4.88
C GLY A 125 -3.37 -30.30 5.52
N THR A 126 -3.58 -29.04 5.93
CA THR A 126 -4.86 -28.61 6.48
C THR A 126 -5.82 -28.36 5.32
N PRO A 127 -6.91 -29.14 5.17
CA PRO A 127 -7.93 -28.82 4.18
C PRO A 127 -8.59 -27.48 4.57
N ALA A 128 -8.86 -26.65 3.56
CA ALA A 128 -9.64 -25.43 3.70
C ALA A 128 -11.06 -25.69 4.24
#